data_AF-A0AAV0K412-F1
#
_entry.id   AF-A0AAV0K412-F1
#
_cell.length_a   1.000
_cell.length_b   1.000
_cell.length_c   1.000
_cell.angle_alpha   90.00
_cell.angle_beta   90.00
_cell.angle_gamma   90.00
#
_symmetry.space_group_name_H-M   'P 1'
#
loop_
_entity.id
_entity.type
_entity.pdbx_description
1 polymer ?
#
loop_
_entity_poly.entity_id
_entity_poly.type
_entity_poly.pdbx_seq_one_letter_code
_entity_poly.pdbx_strand_id
1 'polypeptide(L)'
;MPTNSNIKLVEERVRDGSDTSCIVREMGGNVDLVVVGRRHDTGCQALSGLAQWMEVPELGPLGDVLASQDFTAAASVLVIQQQIMKASHSSILN
;
A
#
# COMPACT_ATOMS: atom_id res chain seq x y z
N MET A 1 -4.47 24.56 14.68
CA MET A 1 -3.87 23.21 14.80
C MET A 1 -2.36 23.38 14.75
N PRO A 2 -1.58 22.86 15.72
CA PRO A 2 -0.13 23.09 15.73
C PRO A 2 0.49 22.38 14.53
N THR A 3 1.10 23.14 13.62
CA THR A 3 1.81 22.61 12.46
C THR A 3 3.24 22.29 12.86
N ASN A 4 3.49 21.03 13.18
CA ASN A 4 4.85 20.51 13.35
C ASN A 4 5.48 20.44 11.95
N SER A 5 6.52 21.21 11.66
CA SER A 5 7.14 21.32 10.32
C SER A 5 7.84 20.05 9.84
N ASN A 6 7.92 19.02 10.68
CA ASN A 6 8.52 17.72 10.38
C ASN A 6 7.52 16.70 9.80
N ILE A 7 6.23 17.07 9.70
CA ILE A 7 5.17 16.16 9.23
C ILE A 7 4.38 16.86 8.13
N LYS A 8 4.30 16.23 6.96
CA LYS A 8 3.46 16.66 5.85
C LYS A 8 2.36 15.62 5.62
N LEU A 9 1.10 16.04 5.73
CA LEU A 9 -0.03 15.26 5.27
C LEU A 9 -0.33 15.65 3.83
N VAL A 10 -0.44 14.66 2.95
CA VAL A 10 -0.87 14.84 1.56
C VAL A 10 -2.06 13.92 1.34
N GLU A 11 -3.16 14.49 0.87
CA GLU A 11 -4.37 13.74 0.52
C GLU A 11 -4.54 13.79 -0.99
N GLU A 12 -4.66 12.61 -1.62
CA GLU A 12 -4.83 12.48 -3.06
C GLU A 12 -6.14 11.76 -3.38
N ARG A 13 -6.79 12.18 -4.47
CA ARG A 13 -8.03 11.56 -4.95
C ARG A 13 -7.75 10.76 -6.22
N VAL A 14 -8.19 9.51 -6.22
CA VAL A 14 -7.96 8.55 -7.31
C VAL A 14 -9.27 7.92 -7.74
N ARG A 15 -9.40 7.65 -9.04
CA ARG A 15 -10.58 6.97 -9.61
C ARG A 15 -10.41 5.46 -9.66
N ASP A 16 -9.18 5.00 -9.88
CA ASP A 16 -8.83 3.59 -10.05
C ASP A 16 -7.35 3.31 -9.70
N GLY A 17 -6.91 2.08 -9.95
CA GLY A 17 -5.52 1.69 -9.72
C GLY A 17 -4.50 2.36 -10.65
N SER A 18 -4.89 2.78 -11.84
CA SER A 18 -4.00 3.50 -12.76
C SER A 18 -3.64 4.86 -12.17
N ASP A 19 -4.64 5.63 -11.72
CA ASP A 19 -4.43 6.90 -11.03
C ASP A 19 -3.54 6.71 -9.79
N THR A 20 -3.81 5.69 -8.98
CA THR A 20 -3.02 5.38 -7.79
C THR A 20 -1.55 5.08 -8.12
N SER A 21 -1.29 4.27 -9.15
CA SER A 21 0.08 3.96 -9.56
C SER A 21 0.85 5.20 -10.03
N CYS A 22 0.18 6.13 -10.71
CA CYS A 22 0.77 7.38 -11.16
C CYS A 22 1.24 8.22 -9.97
N ILE A 23 0.36 8.44 -8.99
CA ILE A 23 0.68 9.21 -7.78
C ILE A 23 1.81 8.58 -6.98
N VAL A 24 1.78 7.25 -6.79
CA VAL A 24 2.82 6.54 -6.04
C VAL A 24 4.19 6.69 -6.71
N ARG A 25 4.24 6.65 -8.05
CA ARG A 25 5.46 6.85 -8.82
C ARG A 25 5.96 8.30 -8.74
N GLU A 26 5.06 9.27 -8.81
CA GLU A 26 5.38 10.71 -8.67
C GLU A 26 5.86 11.09 -7.26
N MET A 27 5.51 10.29 -6.25
CA MET A 27 6.00 10.48 -4.88
C MET A 27 7.50 10.19 -4.74
N GLY A 28 8.11 9.55 -5.74
CA GLY A 28 9.55 9.30 -5.81
C GLY A 28 10.33 10.59 -5.94
N GLY A 29 11.34 10.80 -5.08
CA GLY A 29 12.24 11.93 -5.25
C GLY A 29 13.15 12.29 -4.09
N ASN A 30 12.78 11.96 -2.84
CA ASN A 30 13.60 12.25 -1.63
C ASN A 30 13.08 11.45 -0.41
N VAL A 31 13.05 10.12 -0.49
CA VAL A 31 12.64 9.26 0.63
C VAL A 31 13.61 8.11 0.81
N ASP A 32 14.04 7.87 2.04
CA ASP A 32 14.92 6.74 2.38
C ASP A 32 14.12 5.47 2.73
N LEU A 33 12.87 5.65 3.18
CA LEU A 33 11.98 4.59 3.61
C LEU A 33 10.52 4.88 3.21
N VAL A 34 9.88 3.92 2.56
CA VAL A 34 8.45 3.92 2.26
C VAL A 34 7.79 2.79 3.05
N VAL A 35 6.75 3.12 3.81
CA VAL A 35 5.99 2.14 4.58
C VAL A 35 4.61 1.98 3.96
N VAL A 36 4.25 0.76 3.61
CA VAL A 36 2.94 0.44 3.03
C VAL A 36 2.25 -0.69 3.77
N GLY A 37 0.93 -0.66 3.79
CA GLY A 37 0.12 -1.75 4.29
C GLY A 37 -0.06 -2.83 3.22
N ARG A 38 0.16 -4.09 3.57
CA ARG A 38 -0.32 -5.24 2.82
C ARG A 38 -1.80 -5.41 3.17
N ARG A 39 -2.68 -4.87 2.32
CA ARG A 39 -4.12 -4.90 2.56
C ARG A 39 -4.65 -6.34 2.53
N HIS A 40 -5.64 -6.63 3.39
CA HIS A 40 -6.31 -7.95 3.41
C HIS A 40 -7.65 -7.97 2.67
N ASP A 41 -8.42 -6.86 2.62
CA ASP A 41 -9.65 -6.84 1.83
C ASP A 41 -9.37 -6.70 0.33
N THR A 42 -10.13 -7.46 -0.43
CA THR A 42 -10.15 -7.44 -1.88
C THR A 42 -11.40 -6.66 -2.30
N GLY A 43 -11.24 -5.57 -3.07
CA GLY A 43 -12.39 -4.77 -3.53
C GLY A 43 -12.23 -3.25 -3.49
N CYS A 44 -11.06 -2.72 -3.12
CA CYS A 44 -10.82 -1.28 -3.20
C CYS A 44 -10.80 -0.78 -4.64
N GLN A 45 -11.71 0.14 -4.99
CA GLN A 45 -11.70 0.76 -6.31
C GLN A 45 -10.37 1.49 -6.60
N ALA A 46 -9.78 2.15 -5.61
CA ALA A 46 -8.48 2.82 -5.75
C ALA A 46 -7.32 1.85 -6.06
N LEU A 47 -7.46 0.56 -5.79
CA LEU A 47 -6.47 -0.47 -6.11
C LEU A 47 -6.95 -1.42 -7.22
N SER A 48 -8.02 -1.05 -7.92
CA SER A 48 -8.61 -1.87 -8.98
C SER A 48 -7.59 -2.08 -10.10
N GLY A 49 -7.54 -3.30 -10.63
CA GLY A 49 -6.55 -3.69 -11.62
C GLY A 49 -5.17 -4.00 -11.02
N LEU A 50 -4.63 -3.18 -10.10
CA LEU A 50 -3.25 -3.36 -9.60
C LEU A 50 -2.97 -4.74 -9.02
N ALA A 51 -3.93 -5.33 -8.29
CA ALA A 51 -3.76 -6.67 -7.74
C ALA A 51 -3.63 -7.78 -8.81
N GLN A 52 -4.12 -7.55 -10.03
CA GLN A 52 -4.09 -8.52 -11.13
C GLN A 52 -2.76 -8.51 -11.90
N TRP A 53 -2.02 -7.40 -11.81
CA TRP A 53 -0.76 -7.16 -12.51
C TRP A 53 0.46 -7.24 -11.59
N MET A 54 0.29 -7.76 -10.37
CA MET A 54 1.41 -7.89 -9.42
C MET A 54 2.40 -8.96 -9.87
N GLU A 55 3.69 -8.64 -9.82
CA GLU A 55 4.76 -9.61 -10.01
C GLU A 55 5.10 -10.31 -8.69
N VAL A 56 4.95 -9.61 -7.57
CA VAL A 56 5.34 -10.06 -6.22
C VAL A 56 4.16 -9.94 -5.25
N PRO A 57 3.25 -10.94 -5.20
CA PRO A 57 2.02 -10.88 -4.41
C PRO A 57 2.21 -10.64 -2.91
N GLU A 58 3.36 -11.04 -2.36
CA GLU A 58 3.71 -10.85 -0.96
C GLU A 58 3.92 -9.39 -0.55
N LEU A 59 4.20 -8.49 -1.51
CA LEU A 59 4.33 -7.06 -1.27
C LEU A 59 2.98 -6.33 -1.28
N GLY A 60 1.95 -6.96 -1.86
CA GLY A 60 0.66 -6.34 -2.10
C GLY A 60 0.71 -5.24 -3.17
N PRO A 61 -0.44 -4.67 -3.58
CA PRO A 61 -0.52 -3.85 -4.79
C PRO A 61 0.38 -2.61 -4.78
N LEU A 62 0.49 -1.93 -3.64
CA LEU A 62 1.34 -0.74 -3.51
C LEU A 62 2.82 -1.10 -3.37
N GLY A 63 3.12 -2.18 -2.62
CA GLY A 63 4.50 -2.63 -2.45
C GLY A 63 5.10 -3.12 -3.76
N ASP A 64 4.30 -3.78 -4.60
CA ASP A 64 4.68 -4.22 -5.94
C ASP A 64 4.97 -3.03 -6.87
N VAL A 65 4.10 -2.01 -6.90
CA VAL A 65 4.33 -0.76 -7.67
C VAL A 65 5.62 -0.06 -7.23
N LEU A 66 5.91 -0.02 -5.93
CA LEU A 66 7.12 0.58 -5.38
C LEU A 66 8.40 -0.24 -5.66
N ALA A 67 8.28 -1.55 -5.81
CA ALA A 67 9.38 -2.43 -6.17
C ALA A 67 9.63 -2.47 -7.69
N SER A 68 8.69 -1.96 -8.49
CA SER A 68 8.81 -1.90 -9.94
C SER A 68 9.90 -0.93 -10.40
N GLN A 69 10.40 -1.14 -11.62
CA GLN A 69 11.41 -0.27 -12.24
C GLN A 69 10.92 1.16 -12.49
N ASP A 70 9.60 1.38 -12.46
CA ASP A 70 8.98 2.68 -12.67
C ASP A 70 9.08 3.59 -11.44
N PHE A 71 9.47 3.05 -10.28
CA PHE A 71 9.75 3.85 -9.08
C PHE A 71 11.23 4.22 -9.01
N THR A 72 11.54 5.47 -9.34
CA THR A 72 12.93 5.91 -9.55
C THR A 72 13.68 6.30 -8.28
N ALA A 73 13.06 6.19 -7.09
CA ALA A 73 13.71 6.55 -5.84
C ALA A 73 14.50 5.37 -5.26
N ALA A 74 15.74 5.63 -4.82
CA ALA A 74 16.55 4.68 -4.07
C ALA A 74 16.06 4.61 -2.61
N ALA A 75 14.90 3.98 -2.40
CA ALA A 75 14.25 3.88 -1.09
C ALA A 75 14.14 2.42 -0.63
N SER A 76 14.17 2.20 0.69
CA SER A 76 13.76 0.92 1.27
C SER A 76 12.23 0.84 1.33
N VAL A 77 11.64 -0.32 0.99
CA VAL A 77 10.19 -0.54 1.09
C VAL A 77 9.91 -1.51 2.24
N LEU A 78 9.16 -1.04 3.25
CA LEU A 78 8.69 -1.86 4.36
C LEU A 78 7.19 -2.14 4.19
N VAL A 79 6.88 -3.40 3.92
CA VAL A 79 5.50 -3.89 3.80
C VAL A 79 5.05 -4.43 5.15
N ILE A 80 3.97 -3.88 5.70
CA ILE A 80 3.40 -4.27 6.99
C ILE A 80 2.04 -4.91 6.79
N GLN A 81 1.83 -6.09 7.35
CA GLN A 81 0.53 -6.77 7.39
C GLN A 81 -0.06 -6.68 8.80
N GLN A 82 -1.25 -6.10 8.94
CA GLN A 82 -2.00 -6.22 10.19
C GLN A 82 -2.49 -7.66 10.35
N GLN A 83 -2.21 -8.27 11.51
CA GLN A 83 -2.64 -9.62 11.84
C GLN A 83 -4.16 -9.63 12.08
N ILE A 84 -4.91 -10.37 11.27
CA ILE A 84 -6.33 -10.63 11.54
C ILE A 84 -6.41 -11.85 12.43
N MET A 85 -6.79 -11.60 13.68
CA MET A 85 -7.04 -12.67 14.63
C MET A 85 -8.35 -13.35 14.22
N LYS A 86 -8.26 -14.51 13.56
CA LYS A 86 -9.43 -15.36 13.35
C LYS A 86 -9.91 -15.82 14.72
N ALA A 87 -11.18 -15.60 15.03
CA ALA A 87 -11.79 -16.22 16.20
C ALA A 87 -11.62 -17.74 16.06
N SER A 88 -10.88 -18.35 16.97
CA SER A 88 -10.68 -19.80 16.98
C SER A 88 -12.02 -20.51 17.10
N HIS A 89 -12.14 -21.57 16.31
CA HIS A 89 -13.25 -22.50 16.22
C HIS A 89 -13.75 -22.96 17.61
N SER A 90 -14.86 -22.41 18.09
CA SER A 90 -15.63 -23.02 19.19
C SER A 90 -16.51 -24.12 18.61
N SER A 91 -15.92 -25.31 18.43
CA SER A 91 -16.71 -26.54 18.52
C SER A 91 -17.15 -26.72 19.99
N ILE A 92 -18.34 -27.30 20.19
CA ILE A 92 -19.00 -27.58 21.49
C ILE A 92 -19.78 -26.33 21.95
N LEU A 93 -21.11 -26.21 21.82
CA LEU A 93 -22.19 -27.09 22.28
C LEU A 93 -23.46 -26.91 21.44
N ASN A 94 -24.09 -28.02 21.05
CA ASN A 94 -25.54 -28.13 20.81
C ASN A 94 -26.00 -29.41 21.49
#